data_AF-A0A254QGF7-F1
#
_entry.id   AF-A0A254QGF7-F1
#
_cell.length_a   1.000
_cell.length_b   1.000
_cell.length_c   1.000
_cell.angle_alpha   90.00
_cell.angle_beta   90.00
_cell.angle_gamma   90.00
#
_symmetry.space_group_name_H-M   'P 1'
#
loop_
_entity.id
_entity.type
_entity.pdbx_description
1 polymer ?
#
loop_
_entity_poly.entity_id
_entity_poly.type
_entity_poly.pdbx_seq_one_letter_code
_entity_poly.pdbx_strand_id
1 'polypeptide(L)'
;MGNAKVIEFPKERSFRKRFRDKVQEQKAMLVLSIASVALMTVFVNQWLVDNSETAIGARGNRQIASFEPGVFARDVKWEHEIAKKLSAEKTSLVAALAEKPTLRDDLIFGYLEGKYGMKVAQGKIERLEFIDAQAGEKAMAISNKASFLKKYADAFGLNFVEVSPVQSQDSSEQVFSLIDDSKTIVGQAHFAVDSEGRVHSLRFTQ
;
A
#
# COMPACT_ATOMS: atom_id res chain seq x y z
N MET A 1 9.38 -101.59 -20.99
CA MET A 1 8.71 -100.29 -20.74
C MET A 1 9.67 -99.43 -19.95
N GLY A 2 10.37 -98.50 -20.61
CA GLY A 2 11.31 -97.58 -19.96
C GLY A 2 10.74 -96.17 -19.95
N ASN A 3 10.49 -95.62 -18.76
CA ASN A 3 9.96 -94.28 -18.55
C ASN A 3 11.03 -93.24 -18.90
N ALA A 4 10.83 -92.49 -19.98
CA ALA A 4 11.65 -91.35 -20.33
C ALA A 4 11.37 -90.19 -19.35
N LYS A 5 12.35 -89.88 -18.50
CA LYS A 5 12.32 -88.73 -17.59
C LYS A 5 12.59 -87.47 -18.40
N VAL A 6 11.52 -86.79 -18.81
CA VAL A 6 11.58 -85.50 -19.51
C VAL A 6 12.10 -84.44 -18.53
N ILE A 7 13.25 -83.86 -18.85
CA ILE A 7 13.83 -82.74 -18.10
C ILE A 7 13.13 -81.46 -18.59
N GLU A 8 12.29 -80.86 -17.74
CA GLU A 8 11.66 -79.58 -18.06
C GLU A 8 12.70 -78.45 -18.04
N PHE A 9 12.72 -77.64 -19.09
CA PHE A 9 13.59 -76.47 -19.15
C PHE A 9 13.18 -75.44 -18.08
N PRO A 10 14.14 -74.85 -17.33
CA PRO A 10 13.85 -73.89 -16.27
C PRO A 10 13.22 -72.63 -16.85
N LYS A 11 11.90 -72.47 -16.65
CA LYS A 11 11.09 -71.35 -17.18
C LYS A 11 11.49 -69.97 -16.64
N GLU A 12 12.33 -69.92 -15.61
CA GLU A 12 12.64 -68.67 -14.89
C GLU A 12 13.91 -67.93 -15.36
N ARG A 13 14.69 -68.48 -16.29
CA ARG A 13 15.97 -67.88 -16.71
C ARG A 13 16.02 -67.48 -18.18
N SER A 14 14.91 -66.98 -18.73
CA SER A 14 14.99 -66.35 -20.06
C SER A 14 15.59 -64.95 -19.93
N PHE A 15 16.71 -64.70 -20.62
CA PHE A 15 17.34 -63.38 -20.71
C PHE A 15 16.34 -62.29 -21.12
N ARG A 16 15.35 -62.65 -21.95
CA ARG A 16 14.26 -61.75 -22.38
C ARG A 16 13.38 -61.27 -21.22
N LYS A 17 13.12 -62.09 -20.20
CA LYS A 17 12.39 -61.68 -18.99
C LYS A 17 13.20 -60.66 -18.19
N ARG A 18 14.48 -60.94 -17.95
CA ARG A 18 15.41 -60.00 -17.27
C ARG A 18 15.53 -58.65 -17.99
N PHE A 19 15.54 -58.63 -19.33
CA PHE A 19 15.55 -57.38 -20.08
C PHE A 19 14.24 -56.60 -19.96
N ARG A 20 13.08 -57.28 -19.95
CA ARG A 20 11.78 -56.62 -19.74
C ARG A 20 11.65 -56.08 -18.32
N ASP A 21 12.09 -56.85 -17.32
CA ASP A 21 12.07 -56.46 -15.91
C ASP A 21 12.95 -55.22 -15.71
N LYS A 22 14.17 -55.17 -16.28
CA LYS A 22 15.03 -53.98 -16.24
C LYS A 22 14.40 -52.74 -16.87
N VAL A 23 13.69 -52.90 -17.99
CA VAL A 23 12.99 -51.78 -18.65
C VAL A 23 11.79 -51.32 -17.83
N GLN A 24 11.08 -52.24 -17.18
CA GLN A 24 9.97 -51.89 -16.27
C GLN A 24 10.48 -51.21 -14.99
N GLU A 25 11.57 -51.69 -14.41
CA GLU A 25 12.26 -51.06 -13.28
C GLU A 25 12.73 -49.65 -13.63
N GLN A 26 13.34 -49.44 -14.80
CA GLN A 26 13.74 -48.11 -15.27
C GLN A 26 12.56 -47.17 -15.44
N LYS A 27 11.45 -47.64 -16.03
CA LYS A 27 10.23 -46.85 -16.15
C LYS A 27 9.62 -46.50 -14.80
N ALA A 28 9.58 -47.47 -13.87
CA ALA A 28 9.09 -47.25 -12.53
C ALA A 28 9.95 -46.23 -11.77
N MET A 29 11.28 -46.32 -11.86
CA MET A 29 12.20 -45.35 -11.27
C MET A 29 12.02 -43.94 -11.84
N LEU A 30 11.81 -43.82 -13.15
CA LEU A 30 11.57 -42.53 -13.80
C LEU A 30 10.23 -41.91 -13.37
N VAL A 31 9.17 -42.70 -13.25
CA VAL A 31 7.88 -42.22 -12.77
C VAL A 31 7.98 -41.79 -11.30
N LEU A 32 8.70 -42.57 -10.48
CA LEU A 32 8.90 -42.27 -9.07
C LEU A 32 9.73 -40.99 -8.87
N SER A 33 10.74 -40.75 -9.71
CA SER A 33 11.57 -39.54 -9.63
C SER A 33 10.80 -38.29 -10.04
N ILE A 34 9.97 -38.37 -11.09
CA ILE A 34 9.09 -37.27 -11.49
C ILE A 34 8.06 -36.98 -10.38
N ALA A 35 7.46 -38.02 -9.80
CA ALA A 35 6.54 -37.87 -8.68
C ALA A 35 7.22 -37.27 -7.44
N SER A 36 8.45 -37.66 -7.12
CA SER A 36 9.18 -37.10 -5.97
C SER A 36 9.51 -35.63 -6.17
N VAL A 37 9.93 -35.23 -7.37
CA VAL A 37 10.20 -33.83 -7.69
C VAL A 37 8.92 -33.00 -7.59
N ALA A 38 7.80 -33.47 -8.16
CA ALA A 38 6.52 -32.77 -8.07
C ALA A 38 6.05 -32.60 -6.62
N LEU A 39 6.13 -33.66 -5.80
CA LEU A 39 5.80 -33.59 -4.37
C LEU A 39 6.73 -32.64 -3.62
N MET A 40 8.03 -32.65 -3.92
CA MET A 40 8.99 -31.73 -3.32
C MET A 40 8.71 -30.28 -3.70
N THR A 41 8.32 -30.00 -4.95
CA THR A 41 7.94 -28.65 -5.40
C THR A 41 6.69 -28.15 -4.67
N VAL A 42 5.66 -29.00 -4.53
CA VAL A 42 4.45 -28.66 -3.77
C VAL A 42 4.79 -28.39 -2.31
N PHE A 43 5.62 -29.24 -1.69
CA PHE A 43 6.00 -29.10 -0.29
C PHE A 43 6.86 -27.85 -0.04
N VAL A 44 7.83 -27.55 -0.92
CA VAL A 44 8.63 -26.32 -0.84
C VAL A 44 7.76 -25.08 -1.02
N ASN A 45 6.80 -25.12 -1.96
CA ASN A 45 5.89 -24.00 -2.18
C ASN A 45 5.00 -23.77 -0.95
N GLN A 46 4.43 -24.84 -0.39
CA GLN A 46 3.62 -24.76 0.82
C GLN A 46 4.43 -24.28 2.03
N TRP A 47 5.63 -24.80 2.24
CA TRP A 47 6.52 -24.37 3.32
C TRP A 47 6.91 -22.88 3.21
N LEU A 48 7.12 -22.38 1.99
CA LEU A 48 7.46 -20.97 1.76
C LEU A 48 6.25 -20.04 2.01
N VAL A 49 5.04 -20.49 1.67
CA VAL A 49 3.79 -19.79 1.97
C VAL A 49 3.50 -19.79 3.48
N ASP A 50 3.58 -20.94 4.15
CA ASP A 50 3.31 -21.05 5.59
C ASP A 50 4.34 -20.27 6.44
N ASN A 51 5.62 -20.28 6.05
CA ASN A 51 6.63 -19.44 6.71
C ASN A 51 6.52 -17.96 6.35
N SER A 52 5.88 -17.62 5.23
CA SER A 52 5.65 -16.21 4.89
C SER A 52 4.66 -15.57 5.85
N GLU A 53 3.69 -16.31 6.42
CA GLU A 53 2.77 -15.78 7.44
C GLU A 53 3.48 -15.31 8.72
N THR A 54 4.64 -15.88 9.07
CA THR A 54 5.45 -15.44 10.24
C THR A 54 6.52 -14.40 9.89
N ALA A 55 6.78 -14.13 8.61
CA ALA A 55 7.78 -13.17 8.14
C ALA A 55 7.18 -11.89 7.53
N ILE A 56 5.85 -11.74 7.47
CA ILE A 56 5.14 -10.50 7.10
C ILE A 56 5.16 -9.50 8.28
N GLY A 57 6.37 -9.12 8.69
CA GLY A 57 6.60 -8.10 9.72
C GLY A 57 7.79 -7.18 9.44
N ALA A 58 8.65 -7.51 8.49
CA ALA A 58 9.81 -6.67 8.22
C ALA A 58 10.17 -6.64 6.73
N ARG A 59 10.05 -5.43 6.17
CA ARG A 59 10.66 -4.92 4.92
C ARG A 59 9.83 -5.08 3.64
N GLY A 60 8.88 -4.15 3.51
CA GLY A 60 8.65 -3.30 2.33
C GLY A 60 9.01 -3.85 0.94
N ASN A 61 8.00 -3.99 0.09
CA ASN A 61 7.53 -2.90 -0.78
C ASN A 61 6.73 -3.50 -1.95
N ARG A 62 5.42 -3.23 -1.97
CA ARG A 62 4.47 -3.45 -3.09
C ARG A 62 4.41 -4.87 -3.66
N GLN A 63 3.40 -5.64 -3.27
CA GLN A 63 2.63 -6.47 -4.20
C GLN A 63 1.34 -7.02 -3.58
N ILE A 64 0.23 -6.72 -4.27
CA ILE A 64 -1.06 -7.41 -4.31
C ILE A 64 -1.96 -7.21 -3.07
N ALA A 65 -2.90 -6.27 -3.22
CA ALA A 65 -4.13 -6.25 -2.43
C ALA A 65 -4.96 -7.50 -2.76
N SER A 66 -5.28 -8.26 -1.71
CA SER A 66 -6.37 -9.24 -1.60
C SER A 66 -6.54 -10.24 -2.75
N PHE A 67 -5.92 -11.41 -2.61
CA PHE A 67 -6.55 -12.67 -2.99
C PHE A 67 -6.31 -13.67 -1.86
N GLU A 68 -7.35 -13.91 -1.08
CA GLU A 68 -7.40 -14.98 -0.08
C GLU A 68 -8.20 -16.13 -0.71
N PRO A 69 -7.56 -17.18 -1.24
CA PRO A 69 -8.28 -18.29 -1.86
C PRO A 69 -8.70 -19.24 -0.75
N GLY A 70 -9.75 -18.89 -0.01
CA GLY A 70 -10.06 -19.65 1.21
C GLY A 70 -11.43 -19.51 1.86
N VAL A 71 -12.37 -18.69 1.39
CA VAL A 71 -13.71 -18.62 2.05
C VAL A 71 -14.87 -18.23 1.11
N PHE A 72 -15.04 -18.91 -0.04
CA PHE A 72 -16.14 -18.64 -0.98
C PHE A 72 -17.57 -18.81 -0.41
N ALA A 73 -17.75 -19.28 0.83
CA ALA A 73 -19.08 -19.46 1.44
C ALA A 73 -19.49 -18.34 2.40
N ARG A 74 -18.55 -17.50 2.89
CA ARG A 74 -18.87 -16.46 3.89
C ARG A 74 -19.19 -15.10 3.25
N ASP A 75 -18.64 -14.84 2.06
CA ASP A 75 -18.81 -13.55 1.36
C ASP A 75 -20.03 -13.46 0.46
N VAL A 76 -20.68 -14.55 0.05
CA VAL A 76 -21.80 -14.47 -0.91
C VAL A 76 -22.97 -13.63 -0.38
N LYS A 77 -23.24 -13.67 0.93
CA LYS A 77 -24.29 -12.82 1.53
C LYS A 77 -23.87 -11.36 1.60
N TRP A 78 -22.62 -11.09 1.93
CA TRP A 78 -22.06 -9.74 1.96
C TRP A 78 -22.02 -9.12 0.55
N GLU A 79 -21.55 -9.88 -0.44
CA GLU A 79 -21.57 -9.49 -1.86
C GLU A 79 -22.99 -9.27 -2.36
N HIS A 80 -23.94 -10.14 -1.98
CA HIS A 80 -25.34 -10.00 -2.36
C HIS A 80 -25.98 -8.76 -1.71
N GLU A 81 -25.68 -8.48 -0.44
CA GLU A 81 -26.13 -7.27 0.24
C GLU A 81 -25.54 -5.99 -0.37
N ILE A 82 -24.25 -6.01 -0.74
CA ILE A 82 -23.60 -4.92 -1.46
C ILE A 82 -24.25 -4.74 -2.82
N ALA A 83 -24.37 -5.80 -3.62
CA ALA A 83 -24.99 -5.74 -4.95
C ALA A 83 -26.44 -5.24 -4.88
N LYS A 84 -27.19 -5.65 -3.84
CA LYS A 84 -28.55 -5.18 -3.60
C LYS A 84 -28.59 -3.70 -3.25
N LYS A 85 -27.71 -3.22 -2.35
CA LYS A 85 -27.57 -1.78 -2.03
C LYS A 85 -27.15 -0.97 -3.26
N LEU A 86 -26.19 -1.48 -4.03
CA LEU A 86 -25.68 -0.87 -5.26
C LEU A 86 -26.77 -0.76 -6.34
N SER A 87 -27.61 -1.79 -6.47
CA SER A 87 -28.70 -1.84 -7.46
C SER A 87 -29.92 -1.00 -7.05
N ALA A 88 -30.12 -0.76 -5.75
CA ALA A 88 -31.18 0.09 -5.23
C ALA A 88 -30.85 1.59 -5.40
N GLU A 89 -29.57 1.96 -5.32
CA GLU A 89 -29.08 3.31 -5.61
C GLU A 89 -28.82 3.50 -7.13
N LYS A 90 -29.89 3.55 -7.92
CA LYS A 90 -29.81 3.77 -9.38
C LYS A 90 -29.30 5.16 -9.83
N THR A 91 -28.83 6.02 -8.92
CA THR A 91 -28.58 7.44 -9.26
C THR A 91 -27.35 8.10 -8.60
N SER A 92 -26.39 7.37 -8.01
CA SER A 92 -25.23 8.00 -7.33
C SER A 92 -23.84 7.51 -7.78
N LEU A 93 -23.71 6.30 -8.31
CA LEU A 93 -22.37 5.73 -8.59
C LEU A 93 -21.66 6.27 -9.83
N VAL A 94 -22.36 7.03 -10.68
CA VAL A 94 -21.72 7.74 -11.80
C VAL A 94 -21.10 9.06 -11.34
N ALA A 95 -21.41 9.55 -10.13
CA ALA A 95 -20.93 10.83 -9.62
C ALA A 95 -19.69 10.74 -8.71
N ALA A 96 -19.36 9.56 -8.18
CA ALA A 96 -18.22 9.39 -7.25
C ALA A 96 -16.86 9.21 -7.96
N LEU A 97 -16.82 9.06 -9.29
CA LEU A 97 -15.56 8.91 -10.03
C LEU A 97 -14.87 10.25 -10.34
N ALA A 98 -15.53 11.39 -10.13
CA ALA A 98 -15.01 12.71 -10.46
C ALA A 98 -15.52 13.78 -9.47
N GLU A 99 -15.49 13.48 -8.17
CA GLU A 99 -15.65 14.55 -7.19
C GLU A 99 -14.47 15.50 -7.34
N LYS A 100 -14.77 16.78 -7.59
CA LYS A 100 -13.73 17.81 -7.75
C LYS A 100 -12.90 17.83 -6.47
N PRO A 101 -11.56 17.72 -6.54
CA PRO A 101 -10.72 17.70 -5.36
C PRO A 101 -11.01 18.93 -4.51
N THR A 102 -11.14 18.72 -3.20
CA THR A 102 -11.36 19.82 -2.27
C THR A 102 -10.10 20.68 -2.22
N LEU A 103 -10.23 21.94 -1.76
CA LEU A 103 -9.04 22.80 -1.56
C LEU A 103 -8.01 22.18 -0.61
N ARG A 104 -8.46 21.28 0.28
CA ARG A 104 -7.58 20.51 1.17
C ARG A 104 -6.80 19.45 0.41
N ASP A 105 -7.46 18.74 -0.50
CA ASP A 105 -6.80 17.74 -1.35
C ASP A 105 -5.82 18.41 -2.32
N ASP A 106 -6.18 19.57 -2.88
CA ASP A 106 -5.27 20.39 -3.70
C ASP A 106 -4.05 20.86 -2.90
N LEU A 107 -4.25 21.25 -1.63
CA LEU A 107 -3.14 21.64 -0.75
C LEU A 107 -2.19 20.46 -0.51
N ILE A 108 -2.72 19.30 -0.12
CA ILE A 108 -1.91 18.16 0.32
C ILE A 108 -1.26 17.45 -0.86
N PHE A 109 -2.05 17.06 -1.86
CA PHE A 109 -1.60 16.23 -2.96
C PHE A 109 -1.16 17.04 -4.17
N GLY A 110 -1.69 18.25 -4.35
CA GLY A 110 -1.30 19.16 -5.43
C GLY A 110 -0.07 19.97 -5.07
N TYR A 111 -0.22 20.95 -4.19
CA TYR A 111 0.82 21.92 -3.89
C TYR A 111 1.95 21.36 -3.01
N LEU A 112 1.62 20.60 -1.97
CA LEU A 112 2.61 20.03 -1.05
C LEU A 112 3.12 18.65 -1.51
N GLU A 113 2.60 18.13 -2.64
CA GLU A 113 3.01 16.87 -3.27
C GLU A 113 3.00 15.64 -2.34
N GLY A 114 2.21 15.67 -1.26
CA GLY A 114 2.16 14.62 -0.24
C GLY A 114 3.37 14.55 0.69
N LYS A 115 4.29 15.53 0.65
CA LYS A 115 5.53 15.56 1.46
C LYS A 115 5.31 16.03 2.90
N TYR A 116 4.10 16.48 3.21
CA TYR A 116 3.76 17.08 4.49
C TYR A 116 2.69 16.26 5.19
N GLY A 117 2.95 15.94 6.45
CA GLY A 117 1.98 15.42 7.40
C GLY A 117 1.05 16.53 7.86
N MET A 118 -0.23 16.20 7.95
CA MET A 118 -1.26 17.11 8.41
C MET A 118 -1.89 16.59 9.69
N LYS A 119 -1.98 17.46 10.69
CA LYS A 119 -2.80 17.21 11.88
C LYS A 119 -4.13 17.96 11.73
N VAL A 120 -5.21 17.20 11.66
CA VAL A 120 -6.57 17.73 11.59
C VAL A 120 -7.23 17.60 12.94
N ALA A 121 -7.85 18.68 13.41
CA ALA A 121 -8.74 18.66 14.57
C ALA A 121 -10.03 19.40 14.22
N GLN A 122 -11.18 18.86 14.65
CA GLN A 122 -12.50 19.46 14.39
C GLN A 122 -12.76 19.79 12.91
N GLY A 123 -12.18 18.99 12.00
CA GLY A 123 -12.29 19.23 10.57
C GLY A 123 -11.57 20.47 10.07
N LYS A 124 -10.54 20.96 10.77
CA LYS A 124 -9.64 22.05 10.35
C LYS A 124 -8.17 21.61 10.46
N ILE A 125 -7.31 22.23 9.66
CA ILE A 125 -5.87 21.95 9.66
C ILE A 125 -5.19 22.78 10.75
N GLU A 126 -4.72 22.13 11.81
CA GLU A 126 -4.01 22.83 12.91
C GLU A 126 -2.52 22.96 12.64
N ARG A 127 -1.92 21.92 12.04
CA ARG A 127 -0.47 21.83 11.84
C ARG A 127 -0.15 21.07 10.57
N LEU A 128 0.84 21.59 9.85
CA LEU A 128 1.54 20.90 8.77
C LEU A 128 3.00 20.72 9.16
N GLU A 129 3.56 19.55 8.88
CA GLU A 129 4.93 19.20 9.20
C GLU A 129 5.54 18.38 8.08
N PHE A 130 6.74 18.73 7.65
CA PHE A 130 7.45 17.98 6.65
C PHE A 130 7.76 16.57 7.18
N ILE A 131 7.32 15.54 6.46
CA ILE A 131 7.65 14.16 6.78
C ILE A 131 8.79 13.77 5.86
N ASP A 132 9.95 13.48 6.43
CA ASP A 132 11.06 12.87 5.71
C ASP A 132 10.73 11.38 5.47
N ALA A 133 9.85 11.14 4.50
CA ALA A 133 9.33 9.81 4.18
C ALA A 133 10.24 9.04 3.23
N GLN A 134 11.08 9.74 2.45
CA GLN A 134 12.00 9.14 1.49
C GLN A 134 13.37 9.80 1.58
N ALA A 135 14.42 8.97 1.67
CA ALA A 135 15.80 9.42 1.79
C ALA A 135 16.17 10.38 0.63
N GLY A 136 16.33 11.66 0.95
CA GLY A 136 16.74 12.70 0.02
C GLY A 136 15.63 13.67 -0.42
N GLU A 137 14.38 13.49 0.04
CA GLU A 137 13.36 14.52 -0.15
C GLU A 137 13.66 15.76 0.70
N LYS A 138 13.38 16.93 0.14
CA LYS A 138 13.62 18.23 0.77
C LYS A 138 12.31 18.94 0.97
N ALA A 139 12.23 19.72 2.05
CA ALA A 139 11.12 20.63 2.30
C ALA A 139 10.92 21.59 1.12
N MET A 140 9.69 22.01 0.90
CA MET A 140 9.33 22.89 -0.21
C MET A 140 9.57 24.36 0.15
N ALA A 141 10.16 25.11 -0.79
CA ALA A 141 10.30 26.54 -0.68
C ALA A 141 9.00 27.23 -1.10
N ILE A 142 8.38 27.98 -0.17
CA ILE A 142 7.18 28.79 -0.44
C ILE A 142 7.62 30.23 -0.67
N SER A 143 7.66 30.65 -1.94
CA SER A 143 8.10 32.00 -2.34
C SER A 143 7.19 33.10 -1.81
N ASN A 144 5.87 32.93 -1.87
CA ASN A 144 4.89 33.92 -1.42
C ASN A 144 3.95 33.33 -0.35
N LYS A 145 4.39 33.39 0.91
CA LYS A 145 3.67 32.82 2.06
C LYS A 145 2.33 33.49 2.33
N ALA A 146 2.22 34.80 2.10
CA ALA A 146 0.96 35.53 2.25
C ALA A 146 -0.10 35.07 1.24
N SER A 147 0.30 34.88 -0.03
CA SER A 147 -0.60 34.38 -1.06
C SER A 147 -0.98 32.92 -0.82
N PHE A 148 -0.05 32.11 -0.33
CA PHE A 148 -0.32 30.73 0.09
C PHE A 148 -1.39 30.68 1.19
N LEU A 149 -1.23 31.47 2.25
CA LEU A 149 -2.22 31.55 3.33
C LEU A 149 -3.60 31.96 2.79
N LYS A 150 -3.67 32.99 1.94
CA LYS A 150 -4.94 33.44 1.35
C LYS A 150 -5.59 32.38 0.45
N LYS A 151 -4.81 31.66 -0.37
CA LYS A 151 -5.36 30.61 -1.27
C LYS A 151 -6.02 29.47 -0.49
N TYR A 152 -5.44 29.11 0.66
CA TYR A 152 -5.88 27.95 1.45
C TYR A 152 -6.54 28.34 2.78
N ALA A 153 -6.98 29.60 2.95
CA ALA A 153 -7.63 30.09 4.17
C ALA A 153 -8.83 29.20 4.59
N ASP A 154 -9.66 28.83 3.61
CA ASP A 154 -10.81 27.93 3.79
C ASP A 154 -10.38 26.52 4.25
N ALA A 155 -9.23 26.03 3.79
CA ALA A 155 -8.70 24.73 4.18
C ALA A 155 -8.30 24.73 5.67
N PHE A 156 -7.69 25.82 6.15
CA PHE A 156 -7.35 26.05 7.55
C PHE A 156 -8.58 26.37 8.42
N GLY A 157 -9.71 26.73 7.81
CA GLY A 157 -10.93 27.11 8.51
C GLY A 157 -10.78 28.43 9.28
N LEU A 158 -9.98 29.34 8.72
CA LEU A 158 -9.70 30.68 9.24
C LEU A 158 -10.25 31.70 8.24
N ASN A 159 -11.09 32.61 8.73
CA ASN A 159 -11.60 33.72 7.92
C ASN A 159 -10.73 34.95 8.22
N PHE A 160 -9.94 35.38 7.24
CA PHE A 160 -9.12 36.59 7.32
C PHE A 160 -8.99 37.20 5.93
N VAL A 161 -8.77 38.50 5.87
CA VAL A 161 -8.70 39.27 4.62
C VAL A 161 -7.29 39.80 4.37
N GLU A 162 -6.60 40.16 5.45
CA GLU A 162 -5.25 40.69 5.39
C GLU A 162 -4.27 39.80 6.15
N VAL A 163 -3.03 39.76 5.65
CA VAL A 163 -1.93 39.00 6.22
C VAL A 163 -0.77 39.97 6.38
N SER A 164 -0.36 40.23 7.62
CA SER A 164 0.76 41.11 7.92
C SER A 164 1.93 40.30 8.47
N PRO A 165 3.15 40.42 7.91
CA PRO A 165 4.33 39.82 8.53
C PRO A 165 4.58 40.47 9.89
N VAL A 166 4.89 39.65 10.88
CA VAL A 166 5.36 40.07 12.20
C VAL A 166 6.87 39.79 12.23
N GLN A 167 7.65 40.76 12.72
CA GLN A 167 9.07 40.51 12.93
C GLN A 167 9.24 39.46 14.03
N SER A 168 9.72 38.27 13.65
CA SER A 168 10.16 37.27 14.62
C SER A 168 11.58 37.61 15.08
N GLN A 169 11.89 37.27 16.34
CA GLN A 169 13.25 37.34 16.86
C GLN A 169 14.14 36.23 16.29
N ASP A 170 13.53 35.11 15.87
CA ASP A 170 14.23 33.96 15.34
C ASP A 170 14.26 33.99 13.81
N SER A 171 15.48 33.95 13.24
CA SER A 171 15.68 33.91 11.78
C SER A 171 15.12 32.65 11.11
N SER A 172 14.90 31.58 11.87
CA SER A 172 14.30 30.32 11.42
C SER A 172 12.77 30.30 11.51
N GLU A 173 12.14 31.37 12.01
CA GLU A 173 10.70 31.45 12.14
C GLU A 173 10.15 32.71 11.47
N GLN A 174 9.15 32.53 10.60
CA GLN A 174 8.44 33.63 9.96
C GLN A 174 6.99 33.62 10.45
N VAL A 175 6.61 34.66 11.18
CA VAL A 175 5.29 34.79 11.78
C VAL A 175 4.44 35.76 10.97
N PHE A 176 3.19 35.40 10.71
CA PHE A 176 2.22 36.25 10.04
C PHE A 176 0.97 36.40 10.89
N SER A 177 0.54 37.64 11.14
CA SER A 177 -0.76 37.93 11.74
C SER A 177 -1.85 37.87 10.69
N LEU A 178 -2.93 37.16 11.03
CA LEU A 178 -4.13 37.02 10.21
C LEU A 178 -5.17 38.02 10.72
N ILE A 179 -5.58 38.94 9.85
CA ILE A 179 -6.44 40.08 10.20
C ILE A 179 -7.78 39.94 9.46
N ASP A 180 -8.87 40.04 10.22
CA ASP A 180 -10.24 40.00 9.70
C ASP A 180 -10.68 41.35 9.08
N ASP A 181 -11.85 41.35 8.42
CA ASP A 181 -12.51 42.56 7.89
C ASP A 181 -12.75 43.63 8.96
N SER A 182 -12.95 43.21 10.21
CA SER A 182 -13.10 44.08 11.37
C SER A 182 -11.77 44.68 11.88
N LYS A 183 -10.66 44.42 11.19
CA LYS A 183 -9.29 44.78 11.57
C LYS A 183 -8.81 44.17 12.89
N THR A 184 -9.44 43.09 13.34
CA THR A 184 -8.99 42.32 14.51
C THR A 184 -8.07 41.19 14.10
N ILE A 185 -7.08 40.88 14.94
CA ILE A 185 -6.19 39.73 14.74
C ILE A 185 -6.97 38.47 15.16
N VAL A 186 -7.19 37.56 14.21
CA VAL A 186 -7.93 36.29 14.42
C VAL A 186 -6.98 35.16 14.83
N GLY A 187 -5.70 35.32 14.50
CA GLY A 187 -4.67 34.36 14.85
C GLY A 187 -3.33 34.69 14.21
N GLN A 188 -2.36 33.82 14.43
CA GLN A 188 -1.03 33.90 13.87
C GLN A 188 -0.64 32.59 13.20
N ALA A 189 0.00 32.70 12.05
CA ALA A 189 0.57 31.59 11.30
C ALA A 189 2.10 31.62 11.47
N HIS A 190 2.64 30.56 12.06
CA HIS A 190 4.06 30.40 12.35
C HIS A 190 4.68 29.43 11.35
N PHE A 191 5.59 29.93 10.51
CA PHE A 191 6.34 29.13 9.54
C PHE A 191 7.74 28.88 10.06
N ALA A 192 8.09 27.63 10.34
CA ALA A 192 9.48 27.24 10.56
C ALA A 192 10.15 27.09 9.18
N VAL A 193 11.19 27.87 8.92
CA VAL A 193 11.92 27.89 7.64
C VAL A 193 13.40 27.58 7.83
N ASP A 194 14.00 26.95 6.81
CA ASP A 194 15.46 26.78 6.74
C ASP A 194 16.16 28.01 6.14
N SER A 195 17.50 27.95 6.09
CA SER A 195 18.34 28.99 5.48
C SER A 195 18.14 29.16 3.97
N GLU A 196 17.50 28.20 3.30
CA GLU A 196 17.15 28.24 1.88
C GLU A 196 15.68 28.68 1.66
N GLY A 197 14.95 29.03 2.73
CA GLY A 197 13.55 29.46 2.68
C GLY A 197 12.52 28.34 2.54
N ARG A 198 12.91 27.08 2.75
CA ARG A 198 12.04 25.90 2.75
C ARG A 198 11.25 25.81 4.05
N VAL A 199 9.96 25.50 3.95
CA VAL A 199 9.07 25.43 5.11
C VAL A 199 9.10 24.03 5.70
N HIS A 200 9.58 23.88 6.94
CA HIS A 200 9.57 22.61 7.66
C HIS A 200 8.27 22.37 8.41
N SER A 201 7.70 23.42 8.99
CA SER A 201 6.41 23.30 9.67
C SER A 201 5.61 24.58 9.56
N LEU A 202 4.28 24.42 9.58
CA LEU A 202 3.31 25.50 9.69
C LEU A 202 2.40 25.19 10.86
N ARG A 203 2.26 26.15 11.78
CA ARG A 203 1.37 26.04 12.93
C ARG A 203 0.51 27.28 13.04
N PHE A 204 -0.74 27.09 13.44
CA PHE A 204 -1.66 28.19 13.72
C PHE A 204 -1.87 28.32 15.22
N THR A 205 -1.83 29.56 15.72
CA THR A 205 -2.19 29.91 17.10
C THR A 205 -3.31 30.93 17.05
N GLN A 206 -4.40 30.67 17.77
CA GLN A 206 -5.52 31.60 17.96
C GLN A 206 -5.46 32.21 19.35
#